data_AF-A0A0F9KBF3-F1
#
_entry.id   AF-A0A0F9KBF3-F1
#
_cell.length_a   1.000
_cell.length_b   1.000
_cell.length_c   1.000
_cell.angle_alpha   90.00
_cell.angle_beta   90.00
_cell.angle_gamma   90.00
#
_symmetry.space_group_name_H-M   'P 1'
#
loop_
_entity.id
_entity.type
_entity.pdbx_description
1 polymer ?
#
loop_
_entity_poly.entity_id
_entity_poly.type
_entity_poly.pdbx_seq_one_letter_code
_entity_poly.pdbx_strand_id
1 'polypeptide(L)'
;MSKIGSLTLGVGVETVFNLQFLPEFIIVDSIIGGEVQAASWNVSGKELVNIAGITFIQAFTQYKQNVLATGGTIAEVFTTGEGYLPNQQFQLRMTNNNAAAVDVFAFSRRKGNGRVITGSQVVVLDGANQRFQNFLALHFAGTNVSRVDLTFKNAKTGLVWTDSYSIKELAALLALDNPTGAGTLGTLTVLDNTNLLNKTGMFIESATIFASGANVTILVEGLGTL
;
A
#
# COMPACT_ATOMS: atom_id res chain seq x y z
N MET A 1 13.71 -7.55 -17.40
CA MET A 1 12.32 -7.13 -17.20
C MET A 1 11.51 -7.75 -18.33
N SER A 2 10.44 -8.46 -18.02
CA SER A 2 9.63 -9.14 -19.06
C SER A 2 8.24 -8.51 -19.10
N LYS A 3 7.79 -8.15 -20.30
CA LYS A 3 6.39 -7.75 -20.52
C LYS A 3 5.50 -8.97 -20.23
N ILE A 4 4.53 -8.79 -19.33
CA ILE A 4 3.57 -9.85 -18.99
C ILE A 4 2.24 -9.68 -19.74
N GLY A 5 2.00 -8.50 -20.29
CA GLY A 5 0.89 -8.21 -21.19
C GLY A 5 0.59 -6.71 -21.19
N SER A 6 -0.66 -6.36 -21.48
CA SER A 6 -1.15 -4.99 -21.47
C SER A 6 -2.53 -4.94 -20.84
N LEU A 7 -2.83 -3.89 -20.07
CA LEU A 7 -4.18 -3.57 -19.63
C LEU A 7 -5.06 -3.33 -20.86
N THR A 8 -6.25 -3.93 -20.83
CA THR A 8 -7.26 -3.78 -21.86
C THR A 8 -7.69 -2.33 -21.96
N LEU A 9 -7.87 -1.86 -23.19
CA LEU A 9 -8.33 -0.52 -23.51
C LEU A 9 -9.71 -0.26 -22.90
N GLY A 10 -9.85 0.84 -22.14
CA GLY A 10 -11.12 1.35 -21.66
C GLY A 10 -11.15 1.60 -20.15
N VAL A 11 -11.81 2.69 -19.76
CA VAL A 11 -12.02 3.06 -18.35
C VAL A 11 -12.95 2.04 -17.68
N GLY A 12 -12.55 1.54 -16.52
CA GLY A 12 -13.31 0.54 -15.75
C GLY A 12 -13.18 -0.88 -16.28
N VAL A 13 -12.30 -1.13 -17.25
CA VAL A 13 -12.10 -2.47 -17.84
C VAL A 13 -11.08 -3.26 -17.03
N GLU A 14 -11.49 -4.44 -16.54
CA GLU A 14 -10.62 -5.37 -15.83
C GLU A 14 -9.75 -6.17 -16.81
N THR A 15 -8.48 -6.36 -16.46
CA THR A 15 -7.55 -7.27 -17.14
C THR A 15 -6.96 -8.25 -16.15
N VAL A 16 -6.89 -9.53 -16.54
CA VAL A 16 -6.38 -10.61 -15.70
C VAL A 16 -5.11 -11.20 -16.29
N PHE A 17 -4.04 -11.22 -15.49
CA PHE A 17 -2.78 -11.89 -15.80
C PHE A 17 -2.63 -13.13 -14.93
N ASN A 18 -2.34 -14.28 -15.54
CA ASN A 18 -2.06 -15.52 -14.83
C ASN A 18 -0.61 -15.92 -15.07
N LEU A 19 0.19 -15.90 -14.00
CA LEU A 19 1.61 -16.25 -14.00
C LEU A 19 1.84 -17.54 -13.20
N GLN A 20 2.81 -18.34 -13.62
CA GLN A 20 3.23 -19.57 -12.93
C GLN A 20 4.27 -19.30 -11.83
N PHE A 21 4.44 -18.03 -11.45
CA PHE A 21 5.38 -17.55 -10.45
C PHE A 21 4.87 -16.24 -9.84
N LEU A 22 5.33 -15.91 -8.64
CA LEU A 22 5.14 -14.59 -8.04
C LEU A 22 6.37 -13.71 -8.33
N PRO A 23 6.24 -12.60 -9.09
CA PRO A 23 7.31 -11.62 -9.21
C PRO A 23 7.51 -10.82 -7.91
N GLU A 24 8.56 -10.01 -7.83
CA GLU A 24 8.79 -9.09 -6.69
C GLU A 24 8.08 -7.75 -6.94
N PHE A 25 8.05 -7.33 -8.21
CA PHE A 25 7.45 -6.09 -8.65
C PHE A 25 6.62 -6.28 -9.92
N ILE A 26 5.54 -5.52 -9.98
CA ILE A 26 4.77 -5.26 -11.19
C ILE A 26 4.91 -3.77 -11.51
N ILE A 27 5.28 -3.47 -12.74
CA ILE A 27 5.31 -2.11 -13.27
C ILE A 27 4.16 -1.94 -14.24
N VAL A 28 3.42 -0.86 -14.08
CA VAL A 28 2.47 -0.38 -15.08
C VAL A 28 3.11 0.83 -15.76
N ASP A 29 3.32 0.71 -17.08
CA ASP A 29 3.98 1.74 -17.89
C ASP A 29 3.17 3.04 -17.92
N SER A 30 3.80 4.13 -18.37
CA SER A 30 3.21 5.48 -18.35
C SER A 30 1.75 5.48 -18.77
N ILE A 31 0.91 5.77 -17.81
CA ILE A 31 -0.46 6.12 -18.06
C ILE A 31 -0.50 7.65 -18.04
N ILE A 32 -0.24 8.30 -19.18
CA ILE A 32 -0.42 9.75 -19.28
C ILE A 32 -1.91 10.05 -19.02
N GLY A 33 -2.21 10.57 -17.82
CA GLY A 33 -3.55 11.03 -17.42
C GLY A 33 -4.58 9.95 -17.07
N GLY A 34 -4.19 8.68 -16.96
CA GLY A 34 -5.02 7.61 -16.39
C GLY A 34 -4.22 6.92 -15.29
N GLU A 35 -4.83 6.18 -14.39
CA GLU A 35 -4.14 5.51 -13.28
C GLU A 35 -4.74 4.10 -13.13
N VAL A 36 -4.17 3.21 -12.34
CA VAL A 36 -4.91 1.96 -12.05
C VAL A 36 -6.03 2.29 -11.06
N GLN A 37 -7.27 1.96 -11.43
CA GLN A 37 -8.44 2.25 -10.58
C GLN A 37 -8.59 1.25 -9.44
N ALA A 38 -8.24 0.00 -9.70
CA ALA A 38 -8.30 -1.08 -8.72
C ALA A 38 -7.27 -2.16 -9.08
N ALA A 39 -6.71 -2.78 -8.06
CA ALA A 39 -5.80 -3.91 -8.20
C ALA A 39 -6.13 -4.96 -7.15
N SER A 40 -6.16 -6.21 -7.58
CA SER A 40 -6.21 -7.35 -6.67
C SER A 40 -5.30 -8.45 -7.16
N TRP A 41 -4.77 -9.24 -6.22
CA TRP A 41 -4.04 -10.43 -6.59
C TRP A 41 -4.19 -11.56 -5.60
N ASN A 42 -4.13 -12.75 -6.19
CA ASN A 42 -4.22 -14.02 -5.52
C ASN A 42 -2.94 -14.81 -5.76
N VAL A 43 -2.41 -15.43 -4.71
CA VAL A 43 -1.28 -16.37 -4.81
C VAL A 43 -1.72 -17.73 -4.28
N SER A 44 -1.66 -18.75 -5.14
CA SER A 44 -1.96 -20.14 -4.78
C SER A 44 -3.32 -20.31 -4.07
N GLY A 45 -4.33 -19.59 -4.53
CA GLY A 45 -5.70 -19.63 -4.00
C GLY A 45 -5.98 -18.61 -2.89
N LYS A 46 -4.98 -17.90 -2.36
CA LYS A 46 -5.13 -16.91 -1.29
C LYS A 46 -5.12 -15.48 -1.84
N GLU A 47 -6.20 -14.73 -1.63
CA GLU A 47 -6.22 -13.29 -1.91
C GLU A 47 -5.33 -12.57 -0.89
N LEU A 48 -4.35 -11.83 -1.41
CA LEU A 48 -3.40 -11.10 -0.57
C LEU A 48 -3.64 -9.60 -0.64
N VAL A 49 -4.01 -9.11 -1.82
CA VAL A 49 -4.28 -7.71 -2.05
C VAL A 49 -5.62 -7.55 -2.75
N ASN A 50 -6.41 -6.61 -2.26
CA ASN A 50 -7.67 -6.18 -2.86
C ASN A 50 -7.90 -4.70 -2.51
N ILE A 51 -7.62 -3.83 -3.48
CA ILE A 51 -7.60 -2.38 -3.29
C ILE A 51 -8.35 -1.74 -4.45
N ALA A 52 -9.25 -0.81 -4.13
CA ALA A 52 -9.95 0.00 -5.10
C ALA A 52 -9.83 1.49 -4.75
N GLY A 53 -9.93 2.34 -5.78
CA GLY A 53 -9.79 3.78 -5.66
C GLY A 53 -8.38 4.23 -5.99
N ILE A 54 -8.31 5.12 -6.97
CA ILE A 54 -7.08 5.67 -7.54
C ILE A 54 -6.12 6.19 -6.46
N THR A 55 -6.63 6.99 -5.52
CA THR A 55 -5.80 7.57 -4.44
C THR A 55 -5.15 6.50 -3.56
N PHE A 56 -5.84 5.39 -3.29
CA PHE A 56 -5.28 4.28 -2.51
C PHE A 56 -4.24 3.50 -3.31
N ILE A 57 -4.47 3.30 -4.61
CA ILE A 57 -3.50 2.65 -5.51
C ILE A 57 -2.23 3.49 -5.64
N GLN A 58 -2.34 4.79 -5.83
CA GLN A 58 -1.20 5.71 -5.84
C GLN A 58 -0.43 5.65 -4.52
N ALA A 59 -1.13 5.71 -3.38
CA ALA A 59 -0.47 5.65 -2.08
C ALA A 59 0.24 4.30 -1.87
N PHE A 60 -0.40 3.19 -2.23
CA PHE A 60 0.18 1.84 -2.16
C PHE A 60 1.43 1.68 -3.04
N THR A 61 1.40 2.23 -4.25
CA THR A 61 2.53 2.12 -5.22
C THR A 61 3.66 3.10 -4.92
N GLN A 62 3.36 4.28 -4.36
CA GLN A 62 4.37 5.21 -3.87
C GLN A 62 5.03 4.71 -2.60
N TYR A 63 4.27 4.04 -1.73
CA TYR A 63 4.77 3.49 -0.48
C TYR A 63 5.93 2.52 -0.75
N LYS A 64 7.09 2.83 -0.16
CA LYS A 64 8.40 2.16 -0.33
C LYS A 64 9.11 2.32 -1.69
N GLN A 65 8.42 2.68 -2.76
CA GLN A 65 9.04 2.74 -4.09
C GLN A 65 9.27 4.14 -4.65
N ASN A 66 8.83 5.22 -3.97
CA ASN A 66 9.09 6.65 -4.27
C ASN A 66 9.75 6.88 -5.65
N VAL A 67 8.98 6.64 -6.72
CA VAL A 67 9.50 6.81 -8.07
C VAL A 67 9.57 8.31 -8.32
N LEU A 68 10.79 8.81 -8.51
CA LEU A 68 11.05 10.22 -8.80
C LEU A 68 10.30 10.63 -10.07
N ALA A 69 9.29 11.51 -9.92
CA ALA A 69 8.47 12.02 -11.01
C ALA A 69 9.20 13.02 -11.93
N THR A 70 10.47 13.34 -11.69
CA THR A 70 11.22 14.29 -12.52
C THR A 70 11.87 13.57 -13.71
N GLY A 71 11.10 13.41 -14.79
CA GLY A 71 11.60 12.95 -16.09
C GLY A 71 11.60 11.43 -16.34
N GLY A 72 11.02 10.63 -15.44
CA GLY A 72 10.82 9.19 -15.62
C GLY A 72 9.41 8.84 -16.11
N THR A 73 9.31 7.89 -17.03
CA THR A 73 8.08 7.42 -17.70
C THR A 73 7.31 6.35 -16.91
N ILE A 74 7.79 5.92 -15.75
CA ILE A 74 7.12 4.86 -14.96
C ILE A 74 5.97 5.47 -14.15
N ALA A 75 4.73 5.00 -14.37
CA ALA A 75 3.55 5.49 -13.66
C ALA A 75 3.41 4.86 -12.27
N GLU A 76 3.45 3.53 -12.17
CA GLU A 76 3.13 2.83 -10.93
C GLU A 76 3.99 1.55 -10.76
N VAL A 77 4.51 1.34 -9.54
CA VAL A 77 5.28 0.14 -9.17
C VAL A 77 4.60 -0.54 -7.97
N PHE A 78 4.02 -1.70 -8.21
CA PHE A 78 3.43 -2.53 -7.16
C PHE A 78 4.48 -3.48 -6.60
N THR A 79 4.68 -3.46 -5.28
CA THR A 79 5.51 -4.44 -4.58
C THR A 79 4.64 -5.61 -4.15
N THR A 80 4.91 -6.81 -4.66
CA THR A 80 4.10 -8.01 -4.37
C THR A 80 4.70 -8.86 -3.25
N GLY A 81 6.01 -8.77 -3.01
CA GLY A 81 6.66 -9.55 -1.96
C GLY A 81 8.18 -9.37 -1.91
N GLU A 82 8.85 -10.24 -1.16
CA GLU A 82 10.30 -10.15 -0.91
C GLU A 82 11.17 -10.88 -1.95
N GLY A 83 10.72 -11.00 -3.19
CA GLY A 83 11.49 -11.57 -4.30
C GLY A 83 10.68 -12.51 -5.18
N TYR A 84 11.33 -13.09 -6.18
CA TYR A 84 10.76 -14.08 -7.07
C TYR A 84 10.45 -15.39 -6.33
N LEU A 85 9.20 -15.85 -6.36
CA LEU A 85 8.83 -17.18 -5.86
C LEU A 85 8.43 -18.10 -7.03
N PRO A 86 9.26 -19.11 -7.37
CA PRO A 86 8.90 -20.09 -8.39
C PRO A 86 7.72 -20.95 -7.94
N ASN A 87 6.96 -21.47 -8.90
CA ASN A 87 5.87 -22.43 -8.68
C ASN A 87 4.76 -21.92 -7.76
N GLN A 88 4.63 -20.60 -7.64
CA GLN A 88 3.51 -19.94 -6.96
C GLN A 88 2.56 -19.43 -8.04
N GLN A 89 1.38 -20.04 -8.16
CA GLN A 89 0.39 -19.58 -9.13
C GLN A 89 -0.06 -18.18 -8.71
N PHE A 90 0.20 -17.19 -9.55
CA PHE A 90 -0.12 -15.79 -9.28
C PHE A 90 -1.16 -15.30 -10.28
N GLN A 91 -2.29 -14.83 -9.77
CA GLN A 91 -3.30 -14.16 -10.56
C GLN A 91 -3.34 -12.70 -10.16
N LEU A 92 -3.08 -11.83 -11.12
CA LEU A 92 -3.18 -10.38 -10.98
C LEU A 92 -4.41 -9.90 -11.74
N ARG A 93 -5.23 -9.08 -11.10
CA ARG A 93 -6.34 -8.36 -11.72
C ARG A 93 -6.11 -6.86 -11.55
N MET A 94 -6.25 -6.13 -12.63
CA MET A 94 -6.11 -4.68 -12.63
C MET A 94 -7.23 -4.05 -13.45
N THR A 95 -7.83 -2.99 -12.92
CA THR A 95 -8.85 -2.19 -13.60
C THR A 95 -8.22 -0.94 -14.16
N ASN A 96 -8.27 -0.79 -15.49
CA ASN A 96 -7.69 0.35 -16.19
C ASN A 96 -8.55 1.60 -16.00
N ASN A 97 -7.94 2.75 -15.72
CA ASN A 97 -8.62 4.07 -15.74
C ASN A 97 -8.24 4.91 -16.97
N ASN A 98 -7.55 4.32 -17.95
CA ASN A 98 -7.21 5.00 -19.21
C ASN A 98 -8.07 4.48 -20.37
N ALA A 99 -8.39 5.39 -21.29
CA ALA A 99 -8.95 5.04 -22.59
C ALA A 99 -7.95 4.32 -23.49
N ALA A 100 -6.65 4.34 -23.20
CA ALA A 100 -5.62 3.59 -23.93
C ALA A 100 -5.28 2.25 -23.25
N ALA A 101 -4.75 1.31 -24.05
CA ALA A 101 -4.09 0.12 -23.50
C ALA A 101 -2.73 0.51 -22.90
N VAL A 102 -2.34 -0.14 -21.81
CA VAL A 102 -1.14 0.20 -21.04
C VAL A 102 -0.31 -1.06 -20.84
N ASP A 103 0.99 -0.99 -21.11
CA ASP A 103 1.86 -2.16 -20.93
C ASP A 103 2.14 -2.46 -19.46
N VAL A 104 2.17 -3.75 -19.15
CA VAL A 104 2.46 -4.25 -17.80
C VAL A 104 3.68 -5.15 -17.85
N PHE A 105 4.62 -4.88 -16.95
CA PHE A 105 5.89 -5.58 -16.83
C PHE A 105 6.02 -6.21 -15.46
N ALA A 106 6.75 -7.32 -15.38
CA ALA A 106 7.13 -7.93 -14.12
C ALA A 106 8.65 -8.10 -14.04
N PHE A 107 9.19 -7.92 -12.84
CA PHE A 107 10.59 -8.20 -12.56
C PHE A 107 10.83 -8.55 -11.09
N SER A 108 11.99 -9.15 -10.84
CA SER A 108 12.48 -9.46 -9.50
C SER A 108 13.98 -9.22 -9.45
N ARG A 109 14.47 -8.75 -8.31
CA ARG A 109 15.90 -8.48 -8.07
C ARG A 109 16.58 -9.67 -7.41
N ARG A 110 15.81 -10.50 -6.71
CA ARG A 110 16.31 -11.67 -5.97
C ARG A 110 15.29 -12.81 -5.96
N LYS A 111 15.73 -14.00 -5.57
CA LYS A 111 14.84 -15.10 -5.20
C LYS A 111 14.23 -14.79 -3.81
N GLY A 112 12.92 -14.94 -3.70
CA GLY A 112 12.18 -14.64 -2.47
C GLY A 112 12.28 -15.73 -1.42
N ASN A 113 11.84 -15.38 -0.21
CA ASN A 113 11.83 -16.22 0.99
C ASN A 113 10.42 -16.63 1.44
N GLY A 114 9.38 -16.40 0.61
CA GLY A 114 7.98 -16.71 0.92
C GLY A 114 7.19 -15.57 1.59
N ARG A 115 7.82 -14.43 1.89
CA ARG A 115 7.11 -13.26 2.41
C ARG A 115 6.48 -12.44 1.29
N VAL A 116 5.22 -12.07 1.50
CA VAL A 116 4.39 -11.37 0.51
C VAL A 116 3.71 -10.16 1.12
N ILE A 117 3.47 -9.14 0.31
CA ILE A 117 2.71 -7.96 0.74
C ILE A 117 1.23 -8.32 0.74
N THR A 118 0.54 -7.90 1.79
CA THR A 118 -0.92 -7.94 1.88
C THR A 118 -1.48 -6.53 1.95
N GLY A 119 -2.71 -6.34 1.47
CA GLY A 119 -3.33 -5.02 1.34
C GLY A 119 -4.84 -5.16 1.28
N SER A 120 -5.56 -4.62 2.25
CA SER A 120 -7.02 -4.71 2.29
C SER A 120 -7.63 -3.42 2.79
N GLN A 121 -8.79 -3.05 2.24
CA GLN A 121 -9.53 -1.88 2.69
C GLN A 121 -10.55 -2.27 3.76
N VAL A 122 -10.52 -1.55 4.88
CA VAL A 122 -11.44 -1.71 6.01
C VAL A 122 -12.19 -0.39 6.21
N VAL A 123 -13.50 -0.47 6.43
CA VAL A 123 -14.32 0.71 6.70
C VAL A 123 -14.52 0.85 8.21
N VAL A 124 -14.13 2.00 8.75
CA VAL A 124 -14.48 2.44 10.10
C VAL A 124 -15.75 3.27 10.01
N LEU A 125 -16.79 2.84 10.72
CA LEU A 125 -18.10 3.51 10.70
C LEU A 125 -18.05 4.85 11.45
N ASP A 126 -18.86 5.81 11.01
CA ASP A 126 -19.03 7.09 11.71
C ASP A 126 -19.44 6.88 13.19
N GLY A 127 -18.85 7.66 14.09
CA GLY A 127 -19.05 7.56 15.53
C GLY A 127 -18.43 6.32 16.18
N ALA A 128 -17.83 5.41 15.40
CA ALA A 128 -17.11 4.25 15.90
C ALA A 128 -15.60 4.49 15.93
N ASN A 129 -14.90 3.58 16.61
CA ASN A 129 -13.46 3.47 16.52
C ASN A 129 -13.06 2.06 16.09
N GLN A 130 -11.88 1.95 15.48
CA GLN A 130 -11.32 0.67 15.08
C GLN A 130 -9.85 0.63 15.48
N ARG A 131 -9.47 -0.46 16.15
CA ARG A 131 -8.08 -0.76 16.48
C ARG A 131 -7.47 -1.63 15.39
N PHE A 132 -6.28 -1.23 14.93
CA PHE A 132 -5.45 -1.94 13.96
C PHE A 132 -4.16 -2.41 14.64
N GLN A 133 -3.72 -3.62 14.32
CA GLN A 133 -2.52 -4.27 14.85
C GLN A 133 -1.82 -5.03 13.72
N ASN A 134 -0.52 -5.33 13.90
CA ASN A 134 0.27 -6.13 12.95
C ASN A 134 0.25 -5.61 11.50
N PHE A 135 0.26 -4.28 11.34
CA PHE A 135 0.32 -3.63 10.03
C PHE A 135 1.73 -3.12 9.73
N LEU A 136 2.05 -3.07 8.44
CA LEU A 136 3.19 -2.32 7.91
C LEU A 136 2.85 -0.85 7.75
N ALA A 137 1.70 -0.56 7.16
CA ALA A 137 1.21 0.80 7.01
C ALA A 137 -0.30 0.88 7.04
N LEU A 138 -0.81 2.06 7.40
CA LEU A 138 -2.21 2.44 7.27
C LEU A 138 -2.32 3.68 6.41
N HIS A 139 -3.21 3.68 5.43
CA HIS A 139 -3.47 4.84 4.56
C HIS A 139 -4.95 5.22 4.65
N PHE A 140 -5.24 6.49 4.89
CA PHE A 140 -6.61 6.97 5.01
C PHE A 140 -6.73 8.48 4.80
N ALA A 141 -7.93 8.92 4.43
CA ALA A 141 -8.23 10.34 4.36
C ALA A 141 -8.51 10.89 5.78
N GLY A 142 -7.77 11.92 6.18
CA GLY A 142 -7.90 12.49 7.52
C GLY A 142 -9.15 13.33 7.77
N THR A 143 -9.94 13.67 6.73
CA THR A 143 -11.08 14.59 6.81
C THR A 143 -12.12 14.21 7.86
N ASN A 144 -12.40 12.91 8.00
CA ASN A 144 -13.42 12.38 8.91
C ASN A 144 -12.79 11.64 10.11
N VAL A 145 -11.57 12.01 10.48
CA VAL A 145 -10.85 11.40 11.62
C VAL A 145 -10.57 12.48 12.65
N SER A 146 -11.16 12.31 13.84
CA SER A 146 -11.03 13.26 14.94
C SER A 146 -9.67 13.20 15.62
N ARG A 147 -9.17 11.97 15.85
CA ARG A 147 -7.85 11.67 16.41
C ARG A 147 -7.45 10.24 16.08
N VAL A 148 -6.18 9.94 16.28
CA VAL A 148 -5.65 8.57 16.28
C VAL A 148 -4.83 8.35 17.54
N ASP A 149 -5.15 7.29 18.27
CA ASP A 149 -4.35 6.87 19.43
C ASP A 149 -3.32 5.85 18.95
N LEU A 150 -2.04 6.15 19.13
CA LEU A 150 -0.92 5.28 18.74
C LEU A 150 -0.27 4.68 19.98
N THR A 151 -0.19 3.35 20.01
CA THR A 151 0.56 2.62 21.02
C THR A 151 1.91 2.23 20.45
N PHE A 152 2.99 2.79 20.99
CA PHE A 152 4.36 2.48 20.61
C PHE A 152 4.95 1.42 21.54
N LYS A 153 5.79 0.55 20.98
CA LYS A 153 6.52 -0.47 21.71
C LYS A 153 7.98 -0.49 21.33
N ASN A 154 8.85 -0.52 22.33
CA ASN A 154 10.27 -0.74 22.12
C ASN A 154 10.53 -2.24 21.88
N ALA A 155 11.12 -2.58 20.74
CA ALA A 155 11.35 -3.97 20.36
C ALA A 155 12.36 -4.69 21.26
N LYS A 156 13.28 -3.96 21.92
CA LYS A 156 14.31 -4.52 22.79
C LYS A 156 13.87 -4.63 24.25
N THR A 157 13.26 -3.57 24.78
CA THR A 157 12.90 -3.50 26.21
C THR A 157 11.47 -3.93 26.49
N GLY A 158 10.62 -3.98 25.47
CA GLY A 158 9.19 -4.30 25.61
C GLY A 158 8.37 -3.19 26.27
N LEU A 159 8.97 -2.03 26.57
CA LEU A 159 8.27 -0.88 27.12
C LEU A 159 7.24 -0.34 26.12
N VAL A 160 6.08 0.05 26.64
CA VAL A 160 4.92 0.49 25.84
C VAL A 160 4.43 1.84 26.38
N TRP A 161 4.05 2.74 25.48
CA TRP A 161 3.26 3.92 25.81
C TRP A 161 2.23 4.20 24.72
N THR A 162 1.17 4.93 25.07
CA THR A 162 0.14 5.36 24.12
C THR A 162 0.03 6.88 24.18
N ASP A 163 -0.13 7.50 23.02
CA ASP A 163 -0.38 8.92 22.90
C ASP A 163 -1.43 9.20 21.81
N SER A 164 -2.07 10.36 21.87
CA SER A 164 -3.14 10.77 20.97
C SER A 164 -2.66 11.83 20.00
N TYR A 165 -2.90 11.61 18.71
CA TYR A 165 -2.42 12.48 17.64
C TYR A 165 -3.56 13.03 16.79
N SER A 166 -3.46 14.31 16.44
CA SER A 166 -4.22 14.93 15.37
C SER A 166 -3.68 14.55 14.00
N ILE A 167 -4.49 14.71 12.96
CA ILE A 167 -4.07 14.44 11.57
C ILE A 167 -2.84 15.25 11.15
N LYS A 168 -2.74 16.50 11.61
CA LYS A 168 -1.59 17.35 11.33
C LYS A 168 -0.31 16.80 11.96
N GLU A 169 -0.39 16.28 13.17
CA GLU A 169 0.76 15.67 13.85
C GLU A 169 1.16 14.34 13.19
N LEU A 170 0.20 13.53 12.75
CA LEU A 170 0.48 12.30 11.99
C LEU A 170 1.19 12.59 10.66
N ALA A 171 0.77 13.63 9.94
CA ALA A 171 1.46 14.06 8.73
C ALA A 171 2.91 14.53 9.04
N ALA A 172 3.10 15.22 10.17
CA ALA A 172 4.44 15.59 10.62
C ALA A 172 5.32 14.37 10.95
N LEU A 173 4.76 13.32 11.57
CA LEU A 173 5.48 12.07 11.82
C LEU A 173 5.98 11.44 10.51
N LEU A 174 5.13 11.35 9.49
CA LEU A 174 5.55 10.81 8.18
C LEU A 174 6.62 11.69 7.51
N ALA A 175 6.51 13.01 7.63
CA ALA A 175 7.49 13.96 7.09
C ALA A 175 8.85 13.86 7.80
N LEU A 176 8.88 13.57 9.10
CA LEU A 176 10.14 13.29 9.81
C LEU A 176 10.84 12.05 9.27
N ASP A 177 10.06 11.04 8.86
CA ASP A 177 10.61 9.83 8.24
C ASP A 177 11.00 10.01 6.77
N ASN A 178 10.32 10.92 6.07
CA ASN A 178 10.48 11.22 4.64
C ASN A 178 10.62 12.74 4.42
N PRO A 179 11.77 13.35 4.73
CA PRO A 179 11.93 14.81 4.82
C PRO A 179 11.78 15.57 3.50
N THR A 180 11.75 14.86 2.37
CA THR A 180 11.52 15.43 1.04
C THR A 180 10.05 15.44 0.62
N GLY A 181 9.15 14.86 1.43
CA GLY A 181 7.71 14.77 1.15
C GLY A 181 6.86 15.72 2.00
N ALA A 182 5.59 15.89 1.62
CA ALA A 182 4.64 16.77 2.31
C ALA A 182 4.00 16.15 3.57
N GLY A 183 4.48 15.00 4.05
CA GLY A 183 3.86 14.25 5.15
C GLY A 183 2.59 13.48 4.76
N THR A 184 2.29 13.39 3.47
CA THR A 184 1.18 12.60 2.90
C THR A 184 1.63 11.85 1.65
N LEU A 185 0.88 10.82 1.25
CA LEU A 185 0.96 10.22 -0.08
C LEU A 185 -0.34 10.55 -0.82
N GLY A 186 -0.26 11.42 -1.82
CA GLY A 186 -1.43 12.10 -2.37
C GLY A 186 -2.18 12.88 -1.29
N THR A 187 -3.48 12.61 -1.15
CA THR A 187 -4.35 13.21 -0.10
C THR A 187 -4.49 12.34 1.15
N LEU A 188 -3.77 11.21 1.23
CA LEU A 188 -3.90 10.27 2.34
C LEU A 188 -2.85 10.54 3.42
N THR A 189 -3.30 10.51 4.66
CA THR A 189 -2.44 10.33 5.84
C THR A 189 -1.90 8.90 5.82
N VAL A 190 -0.60 8.76 6.10
CA VAL A 190 0.07 7.46 6.13
C VAL A 190 0.74 7.26 7.48
N LEU A 191 0.42 6.14 8.12
CA LEU A 191 1.13 5.66 9.30
C LEU A 191 2.11 4.59 8.85
N ASP A 192 3.39 4.92 8.82
CA ASP A 192 4.44 3.97 8.41
C ASP A 192 5.09 3.32 9.62
N ASN A 193 4.91 2.01 9.75
CA ASN A 193 5.47 1.23 10.85
C ASN A 193 6.88 0.68 10.53
N THR A 194 7.39 0.88 9.31
CA THR A 194 8.64 0.25 8.87
C THR A 194 9.88 1.07 9.20
N ASN A 195 9.79 2.39 9.06
CA ASN A 195 10.93 3.29 9.30
C ASN A 195 11.27 3.42 10.79
N LEU A 196 10.26 3.48 11.66
CA LEU A 196 10.46 3.63 13.10
C LEU A 196 11.29 2.46 13.68
N LEU A 197 10.99 1.24 13.25
CA LEU A 197 11.69 0.04 13.73
C LEU A 197 13.14 0.04 13.29
N ASN A 198 13.39 0.37 12.02
CA ASN A 198 14.73 0.39 11.45
C ASN A 198 15.63 1.47 12.06
N LYS A 199 15.09 2.65 12.40
CA LYS A 199 15.88 3.79 12.88
C LYS A 199 16.02 3.83 14.41
N THR A 200 14.97 3.49 15.15
CA THR A 200 14.89 3.71 16.60
C THR A 200 14.73 2.43 17.43
N GLY A 201 14.48 1.29 16.78
CA GLY A 201 14.15 0.05 17.46
C GLY A 201 12.76 0.06 18.11
N MET A 202 11.88 0.96 17.68
CA MET A 202 10.50 1.04 18.13
C MET A 202 9.52 0.83 17.00
N PHE A 203 8.33 0.34 17.31
CA PHE A 203 7.28 0.17 16.32
C PHE A 203 5.92 0.55 16.93
N ILE A 204 4.98 0.87 16.07
CA ILE A 204 3.57 1.05 16.42
C ILE A 204 2.98 -0.35 16.62
N GLU A 205 2.69 -0.72 17.87
CA GLU A 205 2.04 -1.97 18.23
C GLU A 205 0.56 -1.94 17.84
N SER A 206 -0.09 -0.78 18.00
CA SER A 206 -1.46 -0.58 17.54
C SER A 206 -1.80 0.87 17.24
N ALA A 207 -2.73 1.08 16.33
CA ALA A 207 -3.34 2.37 16.05
C ALA A 207 -4.86 2.26 16.21
N THR A 208 -5.47 3.16 16.97
CA THR A 208 -6.94 3.25 17.10
C THR A 208 -7.43 4.50 16.42
N ILE A 209 -8.22 4.35 15.35
CA ILE A 209 -8.74 5.46 14.56
C ILE A 209 -10.16 5.79 15.04
N PHE A 210 -10.42 7.08 15.31
CA PHE A 210 -11.72 7.57 15.76
C PHE A 210 -12.42 8.35 14.63
N ALA A 211 -13.34 7.67 13.95
CA ALA A 211 -14.12 8.26 12.86
C ALA A 211 -15.18 9.23 13.39
N SER A 212 -15.34 10.36 12.71
CA SER A 212 -16.29 11.40 13.07
C SER A 212 -16.76 12.17 11.83
N GLY A 213 -18.08 12.29 11.66
CA GLY A 213 -18.75 13.05 10.60
C GLY A 213 -19.09 12.21 9.35
N ALA A 214 -18.39 11.10 9.12
CA ALA A 214 -18.68 10.11 8.09
C ALA A 214 -17.77 8.88 8.22
N ASN A 215 -18.12 7.80 7.49
CA ASN A 215 -17.29 6.59 7.41
C ASN A 215 -15.88 6.91 6.85
N VAL A 216 -14.89 6.16 7.33
CA VAL A 216 -13.49 6.28 6.89
C VAL A 216 -13.05 4.95 6.29
N THR A 217 -12.58 4.97 5.05
CA THR A 217 -11.92 3.80 4.45
C THR A 217 -10.44 3.84 4.78
N ILE A 218 -9.92 2.74 5.31
CA ILE A 218 -8.53 2.55 5.70
C ILE A 218 -7.94 1.45 4.84
N LEU A 219 -6.90 1.74 4.06
CA LEU A 219 -6.07 0.70 3.47
C LEU A 219 -5.08 0.22 4.53
N VAL A 220 -5.15 -1.07 4.84
CA VAL A 220 -4.25 -1.76 5.78
C VAL A 220 -3.26 -2.59 4.98
N GLU A 221 -2.00 -2.21 5.03
CA GLU A 221 -0.89 -2.97 4.45
C GLU A 221 -0.21 -3.85 5.50
N GLY A 222 0.23 -5.03 5.10
CA GLY A 222 0.84 -6.01 5.99
C GLY A 222 1.84 -6.92 5.30
N LEU A 223 2.43 -7.83 6.08
CA LEU A 223 3.22 -8.95 5.57
C LEU A 223 2.49 -10.25 5.83
N GLY A 224 2.32 -11.03 4.77
CA GLY A 224 1.90 -12.41 4.84
C GLY A 224 3.07 -13.37 4.59
N THR A 225 2.87 -14.61 5.00
CA THR A 225 3.65 -15.76 4.53
C THR A 225 2.77 -16.64 3.65
N LEU A 226 3.37 -17.20 2.61
CA LEU A 226 2.78 -18.25 1.76
C LEU A 226 3.10 -19.65 2.30
#